data_AF-A0A0B6YPM0-F1
#
_entry.id   AF-A0A0B6YPM0-F1
#
_cell.length_a   1.000
_cell.length_b   1.000
_cell.length_c   1.000
_cell.angle_alpha   90.00
_cell.angle_beta   90.00
_cell.angle_gamma   90.00
#
_symmetry.space_group_name_H-M   'P 1'
#
loop_
_entity.id
_entity.type
_entity.pdbx_description
1 polymer ?
#
loop_
_entity_poly.entity_id
_entity_poly.type
_entity_poly.pdbx_seq_one_letter_code
_entity_poly.pdbx_strand_id
1 'polypeptide(L)'
;HREVTGVSGLHHVRQPVDDMIQKIRTKLDAKEQLELPFLYVIVSPKGIDVREHPSNKVKDVAPIGVMPIDFISYGVQDIKYWRVFTCIVVRTLSWQTRTATCHAFLCDSSNNGRKMA
;
A
#
# COMPACT_ATOMS: atom_id res chain seq x y z
N HIS A 1 5.45 -1.78 2.06
CA HIS A 1 5.88 -0.37 1.97
C HIS A 1 7.20 -0.30 1.24
N ARG A 2 7.38 0.67 0.33
CA ARG A 2 8.66 0.93 -0.33
C ARG A 2 8.91 2.42 -0.46
N GLU A 3 10.15 2.86 -0.25
CA GLU A 3 10.54 4.23 -0.53
C GLU A 3 10.56 4.48 -2.04
N VAL A 4 10.07 5.65 -2.44
CA VAL A 4 10.01 6.11 -3.83
C VAL A 4 10.51 7.56 -3.90
N THR A 5 11.22 7.89 -4.98
CA THR A 5 11.77 9.23 -5.21
C THR A 5 10.77 10.18 -5.88
N GLY A 6 9.71 9.63 -6.48
CA GLY A 6 8.65 10.39 -7.13
C GLY A 6 7.43 10.59 -6.23
N VAL A 7 6.86 11.79 -6.30
CA VAL A 7 5.67 12.17 -5.52
C VAL A 7 4.35 11.84 -6.24
N SER A 8 4.37 11.58 -7.55
CA SER A 8 3.15 11.30 -8.31
C SER A 8 3.45 10.48 -9.57
N GLY A 9 2.51 9.64 -9.99
CA GLY A 9 2.54 8.96 -11.29
C GLY A 9 2.70 7.45 -11.20
N LEU A 10 2.00 6.75 -12.10
CA LEU A 10 1.95 5.28 -12.17
C LEU A 10 3.35 4.64 -12.25
N HIS A 11 4.30 5.31 -12.91
CA HIS A 11 5.68 4.85 -13.07
C HIS A 11 6.37 4.58 -11.73
N HIS A 12 6.10 5.41 -10.71
CA HIS A 12 6.71 5.28 -9.39
C HIS A 12 6.04 4.24 -8.50
N VAL A 13 4.80 3.86 -8.82
CA VAL A 13 4.02 2.86 -8.08
C VAL A 13 4.18 1.47 -8.69
N ARG A 14 4.40 1.40 -10.01
CA ARG A 14 4.36 0.16 -10.77
C ARG A 14 5.42 -0.85 -10.33
N GLN A 15 6.68 -0.43 -10.25
CA GLN A 15 7.76 -1.32 -9.84
C GLN A 15 7.59 -1.83 -8.39
N PRO A 16 7.25 -0.99 -7.39
CA PRO A 16 6.90 -1.49 -6.05
C PRO A 16 5.79 -2.54 -6.02
N VAL A 17 4.75 -2.37 -6.85
CA VAL A 17 3.61 -3.29 -6.93
C VAL A 17 4.01 -4.59 -7.61
N ASP A 18 4.65 -4.51 -8.78
CA ASP A 18 5.11 -5.69 -9.53
C ASP A 18 6.04 -6.53 -8.63
N ASP A 19 6.97 -5.91 -7.91
CA ASP A 19 7.85 -6.64 -7.00
C ASP A 19 7.11 -7.25 -5.80
N MET A 20 6.10 -6.57 -5.26
CA MET A 20 5.27 -7.12 -4.17
C MET A 20 4.56 -8.39 -4.64
N ILE A 21 3.93 -8.33 -5.82
CA ILE A 21 3.22 -9.46 -6.40
C ILE A 21 4.18 -10.58 -6.79
N GLN A 22 5.36 -10.26 -7.32
CA GLN A 22 6.36 -11.27 -7.66
C GLN A 22 6.83 -12.01 -6.41
N LYS A 23 7.12 -11.31 -5.31
CA LYS A 23 7.47 -11.94 -4.02
C LYS A 23 6.36 -12.86 -3.52
N ILE A 24 5.11 -12.44 -3.63
CA ILE A 24 3.94 -13.25 -3.26
C ILE A 24 3.87 -14.51 -4.14
N ARG A 25 3.99 -14.36 -5.46
CA ARG A 25 3.95 -15.46 -6.42
C ARG A 25 5.06 -16.48 -6.17
N THR A 26 6.30 -16.04 -6.02
CA THR A 26 7.44 -16.92 -5.75
C THR A 26 7.24 -17.77 -4.50
N LYS A 27 6.69 -17.18 -3.42
CA LYS A 27 6.39 -17.93 -2.18
C LYS A 27 5.25 -18.94 -2.37
N LEU A 28 4.22 -18.57 -3.13
CA LEU A 28 3.12 -19.49 -3.48
C LEU A 28 3.63 -20.67 -4.34
N ASP A 29 4.48 -20.38 -5.33
CA ASP A 29 5.06 -21.38 -6.23
C ASP A 29 5.97 -22.36 -5.48
N ALA A 30 6.67 -21.88 -4.45
CA ALA A 30 7.48 -22.68 -3.54
C ALA A 30 6.65 -23.51 -2.54
N LYS A 31 5.31 -23.43 -2.55
CA LYS A 31 4.39 -24.05 -1.58
C LYS A 31 4.70 -23.68 -0.13
N GLU A 32 5.33 -22.52 0.10
CA GLU A 32 5.52 -21.99 1.44
C GLU A 32 4.18 -21.54 2.01
N GLN A 33 4.00 -21.67 3.33
CA GLN A 33 2.85 -21.10 4.01
C GLN A 33 2.95 -19.57 3.95
N LEU A 34 2.24 -18.96 3.00
CA LEU A 34 2.20 -17.52 2.83
C LEU A 34 1.09 -16.92 3.71
N GLU A 35 1.48 -16.37 4.85
CA GLU A 35 0.59 -15.51 5.65
C GLU A 35 0.90 -14.04 5.35
N LEU A 36 -0.11 -13.32 4.84
CA LEU A 36 -0.03 -11.88 4.64
C LEU A 36 -0.62 -11.15 5.86
N PRO A 37 -0.05 -10.00 6.26
CA PRO A 37 -0.62 -9.17 7.31
C PRO A 37 -2.04 -8.76 6.96
N PHE A 38 -2.98 -9.07 7.85
CA PHE A 38 -4.38 -8.71 7.67
C PHE A 38 -4.66 -7.39 8.37
N LEU A 39 -5.04 -6.39 7.58
CA LEU A 39 -5.14 -5.00 8.02
C LEU A 39 -6.56 -4.48 7.84
N TYR A 40 -7.00 -3.64 8.78
CA TYR A 40 -8.23 -2.87 8.67
C TYR A 40 -7.89 -1.45 8.25
N VAL A 41 -8.30 -1.07 7.04
CA VAL A 41 -7.98 0.24 6.44
C VAL A 41 -9.24 1.10 6.37
N ILE A 42 -9.19 2.29 6.97
CA ILE A 42 -10.29 3.25 6.98
C ILE A 42 -9.87 4.46 6.15
N VAL A 43 -10.58 4.69 5.05
CA VAL A 43 -10.39 5.87 4.20
C VAL A 43 -11.43 6.93 4.58
N SER A 44 -10.99 8.15 4.85
CA SER A 44 -11.85 9.26 5.25
C SER A 44 -11.32 10.58 4.71
N PRO A 45 -12.07 11.69 4.78
CA PRO A 45 -11.57 13.02 4.42
C PRO A 45 -10.35 13.46 5.23
N LYS A 46 -10.07 12.84 6.39
CA LYS A 46 -8.89 13.11 7.21
C LYS A 46 -7.64 12.38 6.71
N GLY A 47 -7.80 11.39 5.83
CA GLY A 47 -6.73 10.52 5.33
C GLY A 47 -7.05 9.04 5.48
N ILE A 48 -5.99 8.23 5.54
CA ILE A 48 -6.06 6.77 5.61
C ILE A 48 -5.54 6.31 6.97
N ASP A 49 -6.38 5.63 7.74
CA ASP A 49 -6.01 5.00 9.00
C ASP A 49 -5.82 3.50 8.80
N VAL A 50 -4.62 3.00 9.08
CA VAL A 50 -4.27 1.58 8.92
C VAL A 50 -4.07 0.95 10.28
N ARG A 51 -4.99 0.03 10.61
CA ARG A 51 -5.01 -0.72 11.85
C ARG A 51 -4.75 -2.19 11.60
N GLU A 52 -4.27 -2.87 12.62
CA GLU A 52 -4.20 -4.32 12.61
C GLU A 52 -5.60 -4.93 12.72
N HIS A 53 -5.90 -5.94 11.90
CA HIS A 53 -7.16 -6.68 12.04
C HIS A 53 -7.07 -7.66 13.22
N PRO A 54 -8.11 -7.85 14.06
CA PRO A 54 -8.07 -8.78 15.20
C PRO A 54 -7.73 -10.23 14.84
N SER A 55 -8.05 -10.64 13.61
CA SER A 55 -7.72 -11.96 13.05
C SER A 55 -6.34 -12.03 12.37
N ASN A 56 -5.53 -10.99 12.47
CA ASN A 56 -4.18 -10.99 11.92
C ASN A 56 -3.29 -12.01 12.64
N LYS A 57 -2.58 -12.82 11.86
CA LYS A 57 -1.64 -13.82 12.38
C LYS A 57 -0.18 -13.34 12.31
N VAL A 58 0.09 -12.33 11.49
CA VAL A 58 1.45 -11.81 11.25
C VAL A 58 1.74 -10.65 12.19
N LYS A 59 2.51 -10.89 13.24
CA LYS A 59 2.90 -9.87 14.23
C LYS A 59 3.89 -8.85 13.66
N ASP A 60 3.95 -7.68 14.28
CA ASP A 60 4.94 -6.60 14.04
C ASP A 60 4.88 -5.88 12.68
N VAL A 61 3.75 -5.95 11.97
CA VAL A 61 3.57 -5.23 10.68
C VAL A 61 2.63 -4.03 10.78
N ALA A 62 1.82 -3.94 11.84
CA ALA A 62 0.82 -2.92 12.09
C ALA A 62 0.71 -2.64 13.60
N PRO A 63 0.18 -1.47 14.03
CA PRO A 63 -0.39 -0.40 13.22
C PRO A 63 0.65 0.53 12.59
N ILE A 64 0.38 0.94 11.35
CA ILE A 64 1.11 2.03 10.68
C ILE A 64 0.60 3.39 11.20
N GLY A 65 -0.64 3.43 11.67
CA GLY A 65 -1.30 4.62 12.19
C GLY A 65 -2.02 5.42 11.10
N VAL A 66 -2.28 6.70 11.42
CA VAL A 66 -2.99 7.62 10.54
C VAL A 66 -2.01 8.26 9.55
N MET A 67 -2.31 8.14 8.27
CA MET A 67 -1.67 8.85 7.16
C MET A 67 -2.58 10.01 6.77
N PRO A 68 -2.27 11.26 7.18
CA PRO A 68 -3.16 12.40 6.92
C PRO A 68 -3.29 12.68 5.42
N ILE A 69 -4.47 13.11 4.99
CA ILE A 69 -4.75 13.36 3.57
C ILE A 69 -3.78 14.36 2.94
N ASP A 70 -3.31 15.35 3.71
CA ASP A 70 -2.38 16.39 3.27
C ASP A 70 -1.02 15.84 2.78
N PHE A 71 -0.66 14.64 3.25
CA PHE A 71 0.58 13.96 2.87
C PHE A 71 0.36 12.87 1.82
N ILE A 72 -0.88 12.60 1.41
CA ILE A 72 -1.18 11.61 0.37
C ILE A 72 -1.22 12.32 -0.97
N SER A 73 -0.19 12.08 -1.78
CA SER A 73 -0.05 12.74 -3.09
C SER A 73 -0.69 11.96 -4.23
N TYR A 74 -0.92 10.66 -4.04
CA TYR A 74 -1.46 9.78 -5.06
C TYR A 74 -2.18 8.60 -4.43
N GLY A 75 -3.35 8.26 -4.93
CA GLY A 75 -4.14 7.08 -4.54
C GLY A 75 -4.80 6.51 -5.78
N VAL A 76 -4.55 5.24 -6.11
CA VAL A 76 -5.09 4.61 -7.32
C VAL A 76 -5.23 3.10 -7.16
N GLN A 77 -6.24 2.55 -7.85
CA GLN A 77 -6.35 1.12 -8.12
C GLN A 77 -5.40 0.71 -9.24
N ASP A 78 -4.58 -0.33 -9.05
CA ASP A 78 -3.64 -0.79 -10.08
C ASP A 78 -4.39 -1.38 -11.29
N ILE A 79 -3.94 -1.01 -12.49
CA ILE A 79 -4.57 -1.40 -13.77
C ILE A 79 -4.30 -2.85 -14.19
N LYS A 80 -3.22 -3.47 -13.70
CA LYS A 80 -2.86 -4.88 -13.99
C LYS A 80 -3.35 -5.78 -12.87
N TYR A 81 -3.22 -5.34 -11.64
CA TYR A 81 -3.68 -6.02 -10.45
C TYR A 81 -4.87 -5.27 -9.88
N TRP A 82 -6.02 -5.46 -10.52
CA TRP A 82 -7.33 -4.90 -10.16
C TRP A 82 -7.78 -5.10 -8.70
N ARG A 83 -7.13 -5.95 -7.91
CA ARG A 83 -7.37 -6.10 -6.46
C ARG A 83 -6.38 -5.34 -5.58
N VAL A 84 -5.45 -4.59 -6.17
CA VAL A 84 -4.42 -3.84 -5.46
C VAL A 84 -4.78 -2.37 -5.46
N PHE A 85 -4.88 -1.81 -4.27
CA PHE A 85 -4.95 -0.38 -4.05
C PHE A 85 -3.57 0.12 -3.67
N THR A 86 -3.17 1.26 -4.21
CA THR A 86 -1.86 1.86 -3.95
C THR A 86 -1.98 3.33 -3.63
N CYS A 87 -1.17 3.79 -2.68
CA CYS A 87 -1.02 5.21 -2.41
C CYS A 87 0.43 5.61 -2.18
N ILE A 88 0.74 6.86 -2.50
CA ILE A 88 2.03 7.48 -2.20
C ILE A 88 1.80 8.45 -1.05
N VAL A 89 2.57 8.26 0.02
CA VAL A 89 2.60 9.13 1.19
C VAL A 89 3.93 9.86 1.24
N VAL A 90 3.89 11.18 1.17
CA VAL A 90 5.06 12.05 1.25
C VAL A 90 5.40 12.26 2.73
N ARG A 91 6.60 11.90 3.15
CA ARG A 91 7.07 12.09 4.54
C ARG A 91 7.81 13.41 4.72
N THR A 92 8.68 13.74 3.76
CA THR A 92 9.44 14.99 3.78
C THR A 92 9.46 15.60 2.39
N LEU A 93 9.11 16.87 2.30
CA LEU A 93 9.18 17.66 1.07
C LEU A 93 10.08 18.87 1.33
N SER A 94 11.39 18.70 1.18
CA SER A 94 12.35 19.81 1.21
C SER A 94 12.93 20.06 -0.19
N TRP A 95 13.57 21.22 -0.39
CA TRP A 95 14.26 21.55 -1.63
C TRP A 95 15.39 20.56 -1.97
N GLN A 96 15.98 19.93 -0.95
CA GLN A 96 17.16 19.06 -1.06
C GLN A 96 16.83 17.57 -0.89
N THR A 97 15.78 17.24 -0.14
CA THR A 97 15.40 15.86 0.18
C THR A 97 13.89 15.68 0.02
N ARG A 98 13.51 14.72 -0.83
CA ARG A 98 12.13 14.27 -1.00
C ARG A 98 12.05 12.81 -0.64
N THR A 99 11.35 12.50 0.43
CA THR A 99 11.11 11.11 0.86
C THR A 99 9.61 10.83 0.73
N ALA A 100 9.28 9.90 -0.16
CA ALA A 100 7.93 9.41 -0.32
C ALA A 100 7.92 7.89 -0.13
N THR A 101 6.82 7.37 0.37
CA THR A 101 6.61 5.94 0.59
C THR A 101 5.42 5.50 -0.24
N CYS A 102 5.62 4.48 -1.08
CA CYS A 102 4.55 3.77 -1.74
C CYS A 102 4.00 2.68 -0.81
N HIS A 103 2.71 2.79 -0.52
CA HIS A 103 1.93 1.79 0.21
C HIS A 103 1.07 1.04 -0.82
N ALA A 104 1.14 -0.28 -0.80
CA ALA A 104 0.32 -1.14 -1.65
C ALA A 104 -0.43 -2.11 -0.76
N PHE A 105 -1.73 -2.19 -0.96
CA PHE A 105 -2.66 -2.99 -0.19
C PHE A 105 -3.37 -3.96 -1.13
N LEU A 106 -3.39 -5.23 -0.76
CA LEU A 106 -4.20 -6.23 -1.43
C LEU A 106 -5.60 -6.22 -0.83
N CYS A 107 -6.61 -5.88 -1.63
CA CYS A 107 -8.00 -5.86 -1.24
C CYS A 107 -8.67 -7.22 -1.49
N ASP A 108 -9.68 -7.56 -0.69
CA ASP A 108 -10.46 -8.79 -0.84
C ASP A 108 -11.19 -8.86 -2.20
N SER A 109 -11.63 -7.70 -2.70
CA SER A 109 -12.31 -7.56 -3.98
C SER A 109 -11.83 -6.32 -4.73
N SER A 110 -11.96 -6.35 -6.05
CA SER A 110 -11.67 -5.19 -6.90
C SER A 110 -12.66 -4.05 -6.72
N ASN A 111 -13.90 -4.36 -6.31
CA ASN A 111 -14.87 -3.33 -5.97
C ASN A 111 -14.42 -2.54 -4.75
N ASN A 112 -13.85 -3.22 -3.74
CA ASN A 112 -13.27 -2.54 -2.59
C ASN A 112 -12.04 -1.71 -3.00
N GLY A 113 -11.16 -2.27 -3.83
CA GLY A 113 -10.01 -1.52 -4.37
C GLY A 113 -10.42 -0.25 -5.12
N ARG A 114 -11.54 -0.28 -5.86
CA ARG A 114 -12.10 0.89 -6.54
C ARG A 114 -12.72 1.92 -5.59
N LYS A 115 -13.41 1.46 -4.53
CA LYS A 115 -14.00 2.36 -3.53
C LYS A 115 -12.95 3.06 -2.67
N MET A 116 -11.75 2.50 -2.58
CA MET A 116 -10.62 3.08 -1.85
C MET A 116 -9.86 4.14 -2.65
N ALA A 117 -9.97 4.12 -3.98
CA ALA A 117 -9.35 5.09 -4.90
C ALA A 117 -10.27 6.29 -5.12
#